data_AF-A0A7X5KS45-F1
#
_entry.id   AF-A0A7X5KS45-F1
#
_cell.length_a   1.000
_cell.length_b   1.000
_cell.length_c   1.000
_cell.angle_alpha   90.00
_cell.angle_beta   90.00
_cell.angle_gamma   90.00
#
_symmetry.space_group_name_H-M   'P 1'
#
loop_
_entity.id
_entity.type
_entity.pdbx_description
1 polymer ?
#
loop_
_entity_poly.entity_id
_entity_poly.type
_entity_poly.pdbx_seq_one_letter_code
_entity_poly.pdbx_strand_id
1 'polypeptide(L)'
;MKNKAVIIAFFTVLAASLMLLILPADTESVKSENREMQSMPSLNSETVFSGKFSEEFEGFLGDHTAFRSTLTAVSRFFEKKRGVTPKDGKIISTNKDIGTGTTQKQTLLLANNAIMEMFIRNKKQEKAYADAVNMYAQKLPENIKIYSMLIPTQLEFCEPIYKNLQDSQLGAIDSINSMLSARVTPVDAYGALSAHSGEYIYFRTDHHWTTLGAYYGYRAFMETAGGEAVLKDTFETNEIRSVLGYLYDRAPESDTYPDTLEWYNIDPENKIRTVMHDTDKNGKLTDYKGVMYDRRKANYLFFFGSDHPVVDMTNTENPNGKTIVVIKDSYANVFAPWLIKSYGRVILIDPRIYTGTMDKIISEFSPDEFLVMNYIFTTSFKDYTDLMLKGAV
;
A
#
# COMPACT_ATOMS: atom_id res chain seq x y z
N MET A 1 30.11 14.30 28.50
CA MET A 1 30.91 15.11 27.55
C MET A 1 30.39 15.05 26.11
N LYS A 2 30.03 13.88 25.57
CA LYS A 2 29.42 13.74 24.22
C LYS A 2 28.24 14.68 23.96
N ASN A 3 27.27 14.78 24.87
CA ASN A 3 26.08 15.64 24.67
C ASN A 3 26.44 17.13 24.60
N LYS A 4 27.46 17.59 25.34
CA LYS A 4 27.90 19.01 25.29
C LYS A 4 28.57 19.33 23.95
N ALA A 5 29.38 18.42 23.41
CA ALA A 5 30.02 18.60 22.11
C ALA A 5 28.99 18.64 20.97
N VAL A 6 27.97 17.77 21.01
CA VAL A 6 26.87 17.76 20.02
C VAL A 6 26.05 19.05 20.11
N ILE A 7 25.72 19.50 21.32
CA ILE A 7 24.98 20.76 21.53
C ILE A 7 25.78 21.96 21.01
N ILE A 8 27.08 22.05 21.30
CA ILE A 8 27.95 23.13 20.81
C ILE A 8 28.04 23.12 19.29
N ALA A 9 28.21 21.93 18.68
CA ALA A 9 28.26 21.78 17.24
C ALA A 9 26.94 22.23 16.59
N PHE A 10 25.80 21.82 17.14
CA PHE A 10 24.47 22.23 16.66
C PHE A 10 24.30 23.75 16.68
N PHE A 11 24.62 24.41 17.80
CA PHE A 11 24.50 25.87 17.90
C PHE A 11 25.50 26.62 17.02
N THR A 12 26.68 26.05 16.78
CA THR A 12 27.66 26.65 15.87
C THR A 12 27.19 26.58 14.41
N VAL A 13 26.65 25.44 13.99
CA VAL A 13 26.06 25.29 12.65
C VAL A 13 24.86 26.23 12.49
N LEU A 14 23.96 26.28 13.48
CA LEU A 14 22.80 27.16 13.46
C LEU A 14 23.21 28.63 13.35
N ALA A 15 24.20 29.07 14.13
CA ALA A 15 24.71 30.44 14.07
C ALA A 15 25.37 30.75 12.71
N ALA A 16 26.12 29.81 12.14
CA ALA A 16 26.70 29.95 10.81
C ALA A 16 25.62 30.04 9.71
N SER A 17 24.57 29.22 9.79
CA SER A 17 23.43 29.27 8.85
C SER A 17 22.69 30.60 8.93
N LEU A 18 22.45 31.13 10.13
CA LEU A 18 21.85 32.45 10.31
C LEU A 18 22.73 33.57 9.78
N MET A 19 24.06 33.45 9.93
CA MET A 19 25.01 34.44 9.42
C MET A 19 24.98 34.50 7.88
N LEU A 20 24.79 33.37 7.20
CA LEU A 20 24.68 33.30 5.74
C LEU A 20 23.44 34.02 5.19
N LEU A 21 22.38 34.19 6.00
CA LEU A 21 21.17 34.94 5.64
C LEU A 21 21.31 36.45 5.85
N ILE A 22 22.29 36.89 6.64
CA ILE A 22 22.55 38.31 6.92
C ILE A 22 23.55 38.88 5.89
N LEU A 23 24.40 38.03 5.33
CA LEU A 23 25.35 38.41 4.29
C LEU A 23 24.64 38.67 2.94
N PRO A 24 25.24 39.48 2.05
CA PRO A 24 24.65 39.77 0.74
C PRO A 24 24.34 38.51 -0.07
N ALA A 25 23.15 38.47 -0.67
CA ALA A 25 22.69 37.35 -1.48
C ALA A 25 23.56 37.11 -2.72
N ASP A 26 23.73 35.83 -3.09
CA ASP A 26 24.41 35.41 -4.33
C ASP A 26 23.47 35.57 -5.54
N THR A 27 23.22 36.83 -5.91
CA THR A 27 22.26 37.20 -6.97
C THR A 27 22.63 36.67 -8.36
N GLU A 28 23.92 36.43 -8.62
CA GLU A 28 24.39 35.87 -9.89
C GLU A 28 24.00 34.40 -10.03
N SER A 29 24.02 33.63 -8.94
CA SER A 29 23.58 32.23 -8.96
C SER A 29 22.09 32.09 -9.30
N VAL A 30 21.24 32.99 -8.81
CA VAL A 30 19.80 33.00 -9.12
C VAL A 30 19.56 33.33 -10.60
N LYS A 31 20.27 34.33 -11.12
CA LYS A 31 20.21 34.71 -12.55
C LYS A 31 20.68 33.58 -13.47
N SER A 32 21.70 32.82 -13.07
CA SER A 32 22.20 31.68 -13.85
C SER A 32 21.18 30.55 -14.02
N GLU A 33 20.15 30.49 -13.17
CA GLU A 33 19.04 29.54 -13.23
C GLU A 33 17.84 30.07 -14.04
N ASN A 34 17.98 31.20 -14.73
CA ASN A 34 16.91 31.88 -15.48
C ASN A 34 15.66 32.15 -14.64
N ARG A 35 15.84 32.50 -13.36
CA ARG A 35 14.75 32.83 -12.43
C ARG A 35 14.97 34.18 -11.75
N GLU A 36 13.89 34.81 -11.31
CA GLU A 36 13.93 36.05 -10.52
C GLU A 36 14.03 35.72 -9.03
N MET A 37 14.60 36.64 -8.24
CA MET A 37 14.66 36.48 -6.79
C MET A 37 13.26 36.57 -6.20
N GLN A 38 12.90 35.57 -5.41
CA GLN A 38 11.63 35.53 -4.71
C GLN A 38 11.54 36.64 -3.67
N SER A 39 10.44 37.38 -3.65
CA SER A 39 10.19 38.40 -2.63
C SER A 39 9.70 37.77 -1.32
N MET A 40 9.83 38.51 -0.21
CA MET A 40 9.32 38.07 1.08
C MET A 40 7.80 37.81 0.98
N PRO A 41 7.32 36.60 1.30
CA PRO A 41 5.91 36.28 1.17
C PRO A 41 5.05 37.06 2.16
N SER A 42 3.82 37.37 1.76
CA SER A 42 2.85 38.04 2.63
C SER A 42 2.34 37.07 3.69
N LEU A 43 2.41 37.50 4.95
CA LEU A 43 1.86 36.77 6.09
C LEU A 43 0.33 36.97 6.14
N ASN A 44 -0.43 35.97 5.67
CA ASN A 44 -1.89 35.98 5.76
C ASN A 44 -2.41 34.59 6.16
N SER A 45 -3.59 34.54 6.79
CA SER A 45 -4.13 33.29 7.35
C SER A 45 -4.39 32.22 6.28
N GLU A 46 -4.75 32.62 5.07
CA GLU A 46 -5.05 31.71 3.96
C GLU A 46 -3.78 31.04 3.41
N THR A 47 -2.67 31.78 3.30
CA THR A 47 -1.38 31.24 2.83
C THR A 47 -0.68 30.39 3.88
N VAL A 48 -0.88 30.69 5.17
CA VAL A 48 -0.32 29.91 6.28
C VAL A 48 -0.99 28.54 6.41
N PHE A 49 -2.33 28.48 6.37
CA PHE A 49 -3.06 27.20 6.52
C PHE A 49 -3.05 26.34 5.25
N SER A 50 -2.72 26.92 4.08
CA SER A 50 -2.60 26.18 2.81
C SER A 50 -1.19 25.64 2.53
N GLY A 51 -0.19 25.96 3.37
CA GLY A 51 1.22 25.60 3.15
C GLY A 51 1.96 26.49 2.14
N LYS A 52 1.24 27.34 1.40
CA LYS A 52 1.80 28.25 0.40
C LYS A 52 2.81 29.24 0.98
N PHE A 53 2.58 29.73 2.20
CA PHE A 53 3.55 30.59 2.88
C PHE A 53 4.88 29.88 3.12
N SER A 54 4.86 28.59 3.49
CA SER A 54 6.08 27.82 3.75
C SER A 54 6.90 27.63 2.47
N GLU A 55 6.23 27.23 1.39
CA GLU A 55 6.86 27.05 0.07
C GLU A 55 7.48 28.35 -0.43
N GLU A 56 6.75 29.46 -0.32
CA GLU A 56 7.25 30.76 -0.75
C GLU A 56 8.39 31.29 0.14
N PHE A 57 8.32 31.01 1.44
CA PHE A 57 9.35 31.41 2.40
C PHE A 57 10.64 30.60 2.24
N GLU A 58 10.54 29.30 1.96
CA GLU A 58 11.69 28.46 1.62
C GLU A 58 12.40 28.95 0.36
N GLY A 59 11.63 29.31 -0.68
CA GLY A 59 12.19 29.90 -1.89
C GLY A 59 12.83 31.27 -1.66
N PHE A 60 12.20 32.13 -0.84
CA PHE A 60 12.80 33.40 -0.39
C PHE A 60 14.15 33.18 0.30
N LEU A 61 14.23 32.27 1.29
CA LEU A 61 15.47 31.94 1.98
C LEU A 61 16.52 31.39 1.02
N GLY A 62 16.12 30.51 0.11
CA GLY A 62 16.99 29.93 -0.91
C GLY A 62 17.64 30.96 -1.81
N ASP A 63 16.89 31.99 -2.24
CA ASP A 63 17.40 33.07 -3.10
C ASP A 63 18.24 34.11 -2.36
N HIS A 64 18.00 34.30 -1.06
CA HIS A 64 18.65 35.32 -0.25
C HIS A 64 19.88 34.82 0.53
N THR A 65 20.24 33.55 0.39
CA THR A 65 21.40 32.96 1.08
C THR A 65 22.72 33.34 0.39
N ALA A 66 23.69 33.85 1.16
CA ALA A 66 25.04 34.11 0.67
C ALA A 66 25.79 32.82 0.31
N PHE A 67 26.68 32.89 -0.68
CA PHE A 67 27.49 31.76 -1.18
C PHE A 67 26.66 30.56 -1.67
N ARG A 68 25.42 30.79 -2.13
CA ARG A 68 24.51 29.76 -2.65
C ARG A 68 25.18 28.85 -3.68
N SER A 69 25.85 29.42 -4.68
CA SER A 69 26.57 28.65 -5.70
C SER A 69 27.63 27.69 -5.12
N THR A 70 28.33 28.14 -4.07
CA THR A 70 29.35 27.34 -3.37
C THR A 70 28.71 26.26 -2.51
N LEU A 71 27.64 26.57 -1.78
CA LEU A 71 26.87 25.58 -1.00
C LEU A 71 26.27 24.51 -1.91
N THR A 72 25.71 24.90 -3.05
CA THR A 72 25.21 23.98 -4.08
C THR A 72 26.33 23.15 -4.69
N ALA A 73 27.50 23.73 -4.96
CA ALA A 73 28.66 22.99 -5.47
C ALA A 73 29.22 22.01 -4.43
N VAL A 74 29.24 22.39 -3.15
CA VAL A 74 29.61 21.52 -2.02
C VAL A 74 28.58 20.39 -1.87
N SER A 75 27.27 20.67 -1.96
CA SER A 75 26.21 19.65 -2.00
C SER A 75 26.45 18.66 -3.13
N ARG A 76 26.63 19.16 -4.36
CA ARG A 76 26.93 18.32 -5.55
C ARG A 76 28.24 17.55 -5.42
N PHE A 77 29.24 18.11 -4.74
CA PHE A 77 30.51 17.43 -4.49
C PHE A 77 30.35 16.28 -3.49
N PHE A 78 29.56 16.48 -2.42
CA PHE A 78 29.17 15.41 -1.50
C PHE A 78 28.30 14.35 -2.20
N GLU A 79 27.38 14.76 -3.08
CA GLU A 79 26.58 13.86 -3.92
C GLU A 79 27.44 13.05 -4.90
N LYS A 80 28.52 13.62 -5.44
CA LYS A 80 29.33 13.01 -6.51
C LYS A 80 30.55 12.18 -6.04
N LYS A 81 31.09 12.40 -4.83
CA LYS A 81 32.44 11.90 -4.44
C LYS A 81 32.48 10.70 -3.47
N ARG A 82 31.45 9.83 -3.44
CA ARG A 82 31.35 8.54 -2.70
C ARG A 82 30.45 8.60 -1.47
N GLY A 83 29.36 7.82 -1.49
CA GLY A 83 29.05 6.80 -0.47
C GLY A 83 28.80 7.26 0.98
N VAL A 84 28.78 8.56 1.23
CA VAL A 84 28.15 9.18 2.39
C VAL A 84 26.97 9.99 1.86
N THR A 85 26.09 9.32 1.11
CA THR A 85 24.68 9.49 1.38
C THR A 85 24.55 9.23 2.88
N PRO A 86 23.83 10.04 3.66
CA PRO A 86 23.35 9.51 4.92
C PRO A 86 22.75 8.12 4.65
N LYS A 87 22.59 7.25 5.63
CA LYS A 87 21.76 6.04 5.45
C LYS A 87 20.29 6.37 5.08
N ASP A 88 20.00 7.60 4.68
CA ASP A 88 18.71 8.22 4.61
C ASP A 88 18.30 8.18 3.13
N GLY A 89 17.19 7.50 2.87
CA GLY A 89 16.73 7.17 1.52
C GLY A 89 16.43 8.37 0.65
N LYS A 90 16.24 8.10 -0.65
CA LYS A 90 15.83 9.10 -1.64
C LYS A 90 14.30 9.14 -1.71
N ILE A 91 13.71 10.32 -1.57
CA ILE A 91 12.28 10.52 -1.81
C ILE A 91 12.08 10.99 -3.25
N ILE A 92 11.18 10.34 -3.98
CA ILE A 92 10.79 10.73 -5.34
C ILE A 92 9.27 10.81 -5.46
N SER A 93 8.81 11.61 -6.42
CA SER A 93 7.38 11.73 -6.77
C SER A 93 7.14 11.14 -8.15
N THR A 94 6.12 10.31 -8.27
CA THR A 94 5.68 9.65 -9.50
C THR A 94 4.15 9.62 -9.57
N ASN A 95 3.60 8.89 -10.55
CA ASN A 95 2.18 8.64 -10.68
C ASN A 95 1.87 7.14 -10.51
N LYS A 96 0.83 6.84 -9.74
CA LYS A 96 0.29 5.49 -9.54
C LYS A 96 -1.03 5.36 -10.30
N ASP A 97 -1.15 4.29 -11.08
CA ASP A 97 -2.45 3.81 -11.53
C ASP A 97 -3.00 2.88 -10.44
N ILE A 98 -4.17 3.23 -9.91
CA ILE A 98 -4.86 2.47 -8.86
C ILE A 98 -5.93 1.52 -9.43
N GLY A 99 -6.05 1.44 -10.76
CA GLY A 99 -6.99 0.58 -11.48
C GLY A 99 -8.39 1.17 -11.62
N THR A 100 -8.57 2.46 -11.31
CA THR A 100 -9.86 3.18 -11.40
C THR A 100 -10.01 4.00 -12.68
N GLY A 101 -9.02 3.94 -13.59
CA GLY A 101 -8.94 4.79 -14.79
C GLY A 101 -8.38 6.19 -14.53
N THR A 102 -7.91 6.48 -13.32
CA THR A 102 -7.26 7.74 -12.94
C THR A 102 -5.85 7.47 -12.39
N THR A 103 -4.96 8.44 -12.57
CA THR A 103 -3.62 8.42 -11.97
C THR A 103 -3.57 9.32 -10.75
N GLN A 104 -2.95 8.83 -9.68
CA GLN A 104 -2.76 9.57 -8.43
C GLN A 104 -1.27 9.90 -8.26
N LYS A 105 -0.97 11.08 -7.72
CA LYS A 105 0.40 11.37 -7.28
C LYS A 105 0.81 10.38 -6.21
N GLN A 106 2.00 9.81 -6.36
CA GLN A 106 2.56 8.83 -5.45
C GLN A 106 3.95 9.30 -5.03
N THR A 107 4.22 9.26 -3.73
CA THR A 107 5.55 9.54 -3.18
C THR A 107 6.20 8.22 -2.78
N LEU A 108 7.42 7.98 -3.26
CA LEU A 108 8.19 6.77 -3.00
C LEU A 108 9.45 7.11 -2.20
N LEU A 109 9.76 6.26 -1.22
CA LEU A 109 11.02 6.25 -0.49
C LEU A 109 11.89 5.09 -1.00
N LEU A 110 13.05 5.40 -1.55
CA LEU A 110 14.07 4.45 -1.94
C LEU A 110 15.08 4.37 -0.79
N ALA A 111 14.94 3.35 0.06
CA ALA A 111 15.79 3.16 1.22
C ALA A 111 15.94 1.67 1.52
N ASN A 112 17.04 1.30 2.19
CA ASN A 112 17.23 -0.06 2.72
C ASN A 112 17.04 -1.18 1.66
N ASN A 113 17.57 -0.97 0.45
CA ASN A 113 17.40 -1.87 -0.69
C ASN A 113 15.92 -2.18 -1.02
N ALA A 114 15.02 -1.21 -0.81
CA ALA A 114 13.59 -1.32 -1.12
C ALA A 114 13.04 0.01 -1.66
N ILE A 115 11.93 -0.10 -2.39
CA ILE A 115 11.14 1.01 -2.91
C ILE A 115 9.80 0.96 -2.16
N MET A 116 9.49 2.00 -1.40
CA MET A 116 8.40 2.00 -0.44
C MET A 116 7.42 3.13 -0.71
N GLU A 117 6.13 2.84 -0.71
CA GLU A 117 5.10 3.88 -0.82
C GLU A 117 4.96 4.64 0.51
N MET A 118 4.91 5.98 0.43
CA MET A 118 4.66 6.83 1.59
C MET A 118 3.16 7.09 1.75
N PHE A 119 2.61 6.67 2.89
CA PHE A 119 1.20 6.81 3.19
C PHE A 119 0.86 8.21 3.74
N ILE A 120 -0.17 8.82 3.18
CA ILE A 120 -0.75 10.06 3.70
C ILE A 120 -2.20 9.78 4.04
N ARG A 121 -2.59 10.11 5.26
CA ARG A 121 -3.94 9.92 5.76
C ARG A 121 -4.89 10.89 5.10
N ASN A 122 -6.08 10.40 4.83
CA ASN A 122 -7.18 11.22 4.38
C ASN A 122 -8.42 10.86 5.18
N LYS A 123 -8.67 11.60 6.26
CA LYS A 123 -9.79 11.35 7.19
C LYS A 123 -11.16 11.28 6.51
N LYS A 124 -11.36 12.05 5.44
CA LYS A 124 -12.61 12.01 4.66
C LYS A 124 -12.76 10.66 3.96
N GLN A 125 -11.68 10.13 3.40
CA GLN A 125 -11.66 8.84 2.71
C GLN A 125 -11.65 7.67 3.70
N GLU A 126 -11.02 7.81 4.87
CA GLU A 126 -11.16 6.84 5.99
C GLU A 126 -12.63 6.67 6.38
N LYS A 127 -13.36 7.78 6.55
CA LYS A 127 -14.80 7.73 6.83
C LYS A 127 -15.58 7.11 5.67
N ALA A 128 -15.30 7.50 4.42
CA ALA A 128 -15.99 6.96 3.25
C ALA A 128 -15.78 5.45 3.10
N TYR A 129 -14.57 4.95 3.40
CA TYR A 129 -14.27 3.53 3.44
C TYR A 129 -15.08 2.82 4.52
N ALA A 130 -15.09 3.34 5.76
CA ALA A 130 -15.90 2.78 6.85
C ALA A 130 -17.40 2.78 6.52
N ASP A 131 -17.92 3.86 5.92
CA ASP A 131 -19.30 3.97 5.46
C ASP A 131 -19.62 2.87 4.43
N ALA A 132 -18.72 2.61 3.48
CA ALA A 132 -18.90 1.54 2.50
C ALA A 132 -18.94 0.14 3.14
N VAL A 133 -18.02 -0.15 4.07
CA VAL A 133 -18.02 -1.40 4.84
C VAL A 133 -19.32 -1.56 5.64
N ASN A 134 -19.79 -0.49 6.27
CA ASN A 134 -21.05 -0.47 7.00
C ASN A 134 -22.27 -0.70 6.09
N MET A 135 -22.24 -0.20 4.85
CA MET A 135 -23.29 -0.46 3.86
C MET A 135 -23.33 -1.93 3.44
N TYR A 136 -22.17 -2.58 3.22
CA TYR A 136 -22.14 -4.02 3.00
C TYR A 136 -22.72 -4.78 4.20
N ALA A 137 -22.33 -4.41 5.41
CA ALA A 137 -22.86 -5.00 6.63
C ALA A 137 -24.37 -4.81 6.78
N GLN A 138 -24.92 -3.68 6.33
CA GLN A 138 -26.36 -3.42 6.37
C GLN A 138 -27.13 -4.30 5.37
N LYS A 139 -26.57 -4.53 4.18
CA LYS A 139 -27.24 -5.29 3.11
C LYS A 139 -27.16 -6.80 3.25
N LEU A 140 -26.13 -7.30 3.92
CA LEU A 140 -25.99 -8.75 4.13
C LEU A 140 -27.13 -9.29 5.00
N PRO A 141 -27.71 -10.47 4.68
CA PRO A 141 -28.57 -11.22 5.60
C PRO A 141 -27.92 -11.43 6.97
N GLU A 142 -28.65 -11.29 8.08
CA GLU A 142 -28.08 -11.30 9.46
C GLU A 142 -27.24 -12.54 9.80
N ASN A 143 -27.53 -13.68 9.18
CA ASN A 143 -26.80 -14.94 9.39
C ASN A 143 -25.41 -14.96 8.73
N ILE A 144 -25.10 -14.02 7.83
CA ILE A 144 -23.80 -13.92 7.17
C ILE A 144 -22.88 -13.04 8.02
N LYS A 145 -21.76 -13.62 8.45
CA LYS A 145 -20.72 -12.92 9.19
C LYS A 145 -19.92 -12.04 8.23
N ILE A 146 -19.60 -10.83 8.67
CA ILE A 146 -18.79 -9.88 7.90
C ILE A 146 -17.54 -9.47 8.67
N TYR A 147 -16.42 -9.50 7.96
CA TYR A 147 -15.09 -9.16 8.45
C TYR A 147 -14.50 -7.99 7.66
N SER A 148 -13.65 -7.19 8.31
CA SER A 148 -12.89 -6.11 7.68
C SER A 148 -11.41 -6.30 7.97
N MET A 149 -10.57 -6.33 6.94
CA MET A 149 -9.13 -6.53 7.04
C MET A 149 -8.39 -5.46 6.25
N LEU A 150 -7.80 -4.51 6.97
CA LEU A 150 -6.91 -3.50 6.39
C LEU A 150 -5.45 -3.90 6.60
N ILE A 151 -4.71 -3.94 5.50
CA ILE A 151 -3.34 -4.45 5.47
C ILE A 151 -2.37 -3.27 5.37
N PRO A 152 -1.49 -3.06 6.36
CA PRO A 152 -0.44 -2.05 6.25
C PRO A 152 0.57 -2.41 5.15
N THR A 153 1.41 -1.45 4.77
CA THR A 153 2.52 -1.64 3.84
C THR A 153 3.86 -1.61 4.57
N GLN A 154 4.92 -2.05 3.88
CA GLN A 154 6.24 -2.27 4.48
C GLN A 154 6.84 -1.08 5.24
N LEU A 155 6.55 0.16 4.82
CA LEU A 155 7.11 1.35 5.46
C LEU A 155 6.66 1.51 6.93
N GLU A 156 5.50 0.97 7.28
CA GLU A 156 4.95 1.00 8.64
C GLU A 156 5.78 0.18 9.65
N PHE A 157 6.55 -0.79 9.15
CA PHE A 157 7.37 -1.70 9.96
C PHE A 157 8.87 -1.41 9.88
N CYS A 158 9.26 -0.37 9.13
CA CYS A 158 10.65 0.06 9.07
C CYS A 158 11.11 0.77 10.35
N GLU A 159 12.42 0.99 10.46
CA GLU A 159 13.00 1.78 11.55
C GLU A 159 12.33 3.17 11.65
N PRO A 160 12.25 3.78 12.86
CA PRO A 160 11.57 5.05 13.07
C PRO A 160 12.01 6.18 12.14
N ILE A 161 13.27 6.20 11.69
CA ILE A 161 13.78 7.20 10.74
C ILE A 161 13.05 7.17 9.40
N TYR A 162 12.58 6.00 8.95
CA TYR A 162 11.81 5.85 7.72
C TYR A 162 10.31 5.86 7.98
N LYS A 163 9.85 5.11 8.99
CA LYS A 163 8.42 5.01 9.34
C LYS A 163 7.81 6.39 9.61
N ASN A 164 8.53 7.29 10.28
CA ASN A 164 8.03 8.61 10.65
C ASN A 164 8.00 9.61 9.48
N LEU A 165 8.39 9.22 8.26
CA LEU A 165 8.26 10.05 7.06
C LEU A 165 6.82 10.02 6.49
N GLN A 166 5.99 9.08 6.94
CA GLN A 166 4.59 8.93 6.55
C GLN A 166 3.65 9.11 7.75
N ASP A 167 2.36 9.27 7.48
CA ASP A 167 1.35 9.17 8.54
C ASP A 167 1.25 7.74 9.06
N SER A 168 0.85 7.59 10.33
CA SER A 168 0.66 6.26 10.94
C SER A 168 -0.45 5.48 10.25
N GLN A 169 -0.09 4.31 9.69
CA GLN A 169 -1.07 3.41 9.09
C GLN A 169 -1.91 2.72 10.18
N LEU A 170 -1.31 2.36 11.32
CA LEU A 170 -2.05 1.85 12.49
C LEU A 170 -3.13 2.86 12.94
N GLY A 171 -2.75 4.14 13.07
CA GLY A 171 -3.71 5.17 13.46
C GLY A 171 -4.85 5.40 12.45
N ALA A 172 -4.65 5.06 11.18
CA ALA A 172 -5.71 5.06 10.17
C ALA A 172 -6.60 3.82 10.30
N ILE A 173 -5.99 2.64 10.50
CA ILE A 173 -6.71 1.37 10.76
C ILE A 173 -7.60 1.50 12.00
N ASP A 174 -7.07 1.99 13.12
CA ASP A 174 -7.82 2.19 14.37
C ASP A 174 -8.98 3.18 14.19
N SER A 175 -8.71 4.28 13.48
CA SER A 175 -9.73 5.29 13.13
C SER A 175 -10.89 4.66 12.35
N ILE A 176 -10.59 3.90 11.30
CA ILE A 176 -11.58 3.21 10.48
C ILE A 176 -12.35 2.19 11.30
N ASN A 177 -11.64 1.31 12.03
CA ASN A 177 -12.24 0.27 12.85
C ASN A 177 -13.20 0.84 13.91
N SER A 178 -12.90 2.01 14.48
CA SER A 178 -13.77 2.70 15.44
C SER A 178 -15.09 3.21 14.84
N MET A 179 -15.14 3.39 13.51
CA MET A 179 -16.34 3.82 12.77
C MET A 179 -17.15 2.64 12.21
N LEU A 180 -16.67 1.41 12.35
CA LEU A 180 -17.38 0.24 11.86
C LEU A 180 -18.59 -0.09 12.74
N SER A 181 -19.63 -0.59 12.10
CA SER A 181 -20.81 -1.17 12.75
C SER A 181 -20.38 -2.33 13.64
N ALA A 182 -21.06 -2.52 14.77
CA ALA A 182 -20.84 -3.65 15.67
C ALA A 182 -21.03 -5.03 15.01
N ARG A 183 -21.66 -5.07 13.82
CA ARG A 183 -21.81 -6.28 13.00
C ARG A 183 -20.50 -6.69 12.30
N VAL A 184 -19.60 -5.75 12.08
CA VAL A 184 -18.33 -5.98 11.37
C VAL A 184 -17.26 -6.35 12.37
N THR A 185 -16.62 -7.51 12.14
CA THR A 185 -15.50 -7.95 12.97
C THR A 185 -14.18 -7.54 12.31
N PRO A 186 -13.42 -6.59 12.87
CA PRO A 186 -12.11 -6.23 12.33
C PRO A 186 -11.09 -7.36 12.57
N VAL A 187 -10.23 -7.59 11.58
CA VAL A 187 -9.13 -8.56 11.60
C VAL A 187 -7.83 -7.84 11.91
N ASP A 188 -7.08 -8.29 12.92
CA ASP A 188 -5.78 -7.70 13.29
C ASP A 188 -4.63 -8.17 12.39
N ALA A 189 -4.67 -7.74 11.13
CA ALA A 189 -3.57 -7.97 10.20
C ALA A 189 -2.29 -7.22 10.63
N TYR A 190 -2.43 -6.05 11.27
CA TYR A 190 -1.30 -5.25 11.72
C TYR A 190 -0.46 -6.00 12.75
N GLY A 191 -1.09 -6.51 13.81
CA GLY A 191 -0.43 -7.26 14.87
C GLY A 191 0.29 -8.48 14.33
N ALA A 192 -0.38 -9.24 13.44
CA ALA A 192 0.20 -10.40 12.80
C ALA A 192 1.45 -10.07 11.96
N LEU A 193 1.40 -9.00 11.16
CA LEU A 193 2.54 -8.59 10.33
C LEU A 193 3.67 -7.96 11.17
N SER A 194 3.32 -7.18 12.19
CA SER A 194 4.28 -6.56 13.12
C SER A 194 5.15 -7.61 13.83
N ALA A 195 4.52 -8.70 14.29
CA ALA A 195 5.21 -9.82 14.94
C ALA A 195 6.26 -10.51 14.05
N HIS A 196 6.12 -10.38 12.73
CA HIS A 196 6.99 -10.98 11.72
C HIS A 196 7.71 -9.93 10.85
N SER A 197 7.81 -8.68 11.32
CA SER A 197 8.42 -7.56 10.59
C SER A 197 9.91 -7.75 10.25
N GLY A 198 10.60 -8.64 10.98
CA GLY A 198 11.99 -9.03 10.69
C GLY A 198 12.14 -10.05 9.55
N GLU A 199 11.04 -10.62 9.05
CA GLU A 199 11.02 -11.59 7.97
C GLU A 199 10.74 -10.92 6.62
N TYR A 200 10.93 -11.67 5.52
CA TYR A 200 10.70 -11.16 4.17
C TYR A 200 9.21 -11.22 3.79
N ILE A 201 8.40 -10.44 4.50
CA ILE A 201 6.93 -10.41 4.39
C ILE A 201 6.40 -9.37 3.38
N TYR A 202 7.28 -8.51 2.83
CA TYR A 202 6.98 -7.61 1.73
C TYR A 202 8.04 -7.66 0.64
N PHE A 203 7.61 -7.45 -0.60
CA PHE A 203 8.53 -7.30 -1.73
C PHE A 203 9.27 -5.96 -1.64
N ARG A 204 10.56 -5.97 -1.95
CA ARG A 204 11.41 -4.76 -2.00
C ARG A 204 11.05 -3.89 -3.18
N THR A 205 10.69 -4.49 -4.31
CA THR A 205 10.52 -3.81 -5.59
C THR A 205 9.08 -3.82 -6.08
N ASP A 206 8.17 -4.39 -5.31
CA ASP A 206 6.73 -4.41 -5.56
C ASP A 206 5.97 -3.80 -4.39
N HIS A 207 4.74 -3.34 -4.62
CA HIS A 207 3.95 -2.72 -3.57
C HIS A 207 3.18 -3.72 -2.69
N HIS A 208 3.20 -5.01 -3.03
CA HIS A 208 2.48 -6.05 -2.30
C HIS A 208 3.33 -6.69 -1.18
N TRP A 209 2.63 -7.30 -0.22
CA TRP A 209 3.21 -8.32 0.64
C TRP A 209 3.64 -9.57 -0.15
N THR A 210 4.55 -10.36 0.42
CA THR A 210 4.94 -11.67 -0.13
C THR A 210 3.91 -12.75 0.23
N THR A 211 4.06 -13.95 -0.33
CA THR A 211 3.24 -15.11 0.03
C THR A 211 3.33 -15.45 1.52
N LEU A 212 4.48 -15.18 2.16
CA LEU A 212 4.67 -15.34 3.60
C LEU A 212 3.95 -14.23 4.40
N GLY A 213 4.01 -12.96 3.95
CA GLY A 213 3.23 -11.89 4.57
C GLY A 213 1.72 -12.16 4.50
N ALA A 214 1.25 -12.60 3.32
CA ALA A 214 -0.13 -13.00 3.11
C ALA A 214 -0.54 -14.20 3.97
N TYR A 215 0.38 -15.14 4.24
CA TYR A 215 0.15 -16.26 5.16
C TYR A 215 -0.14 -15.78 6.58
N TYR A 216 0.63 -14.81 7.11
CA TYR A 216 0.38 -14.25 8.44
C TYR A 216 -0.94 -13.49 8.50
N GLY A 217 -1.28 -12.74 7.46
CA GLY A 217 -2.61 -12.14 7.33
C GLY A 217 -3.74 -13.17 7.29
N TYR A 218 -3.55 -14.28 6.57
CA TYR A 218 -4.49 -15.40 6.52
C TYR A 218 -4.66 -16.06 7.89
N ARG A 219 -3.58 -16.26 8.65
CA ARG A 219 -3.70 -16.80 10.01
C ARG A 219 -4.51 -15.89 10.92
N ALA A 220 -4.27 -14.58 10.88
CA ALA A 220 -5.03 -13.60 11.65
C ALA A 220 -6.53 -13.63 11.29
N PHE A 221 -6.83 -13.75 9.99
CA PHE A 221 -8.20 -13.91 9.52
C PHE A 221 -8.84 -15.20 10.04
N MET A 222 -8.16 -16.35 9.91
CA MET A 222 -8.70 -17.64 10.38
C MET A 222 -8.96 -17.64 11.89
N GLU A 223 -8.05 -17.08 12.68
CA GLU A 223 -8.22 -16.91 14.13
C GLU A 223 -9.46 -16.06 14.44
N THR A 224 -9.61 -14.93 13.75
CA THR A 224 -10.77 -14.03 13.91
C THR A 224 -12.08 -14.69 13.47
N ALA A 225 -12.04 -15.53 12.43
CA ALA A 225 -13.18 -16.29 11.94
C ALA A 225 -13.53 -17.50 12.83
N GLY A 226 -12.67 -17.83 13.81
CA GLY A 226 -12.81 -18.99 14.69
C GLY A 226 -12.50 -20.32 13.99
N GLY A 227 -11.70 -20.29 12.93
CA GLY A 227 -11.20 -21.45 12.22
C GLY A 227 -9.71 -21.71 12.45
N GLU A 228 -9.21 -22.80 11.88
CA GLU A 228 -7.80 -23.18 11.99
C GLU A 228 -7.08 -22.92 10.66
N ALA A 229 -5.96 -22.21 10.74
CA ALA A 229 -5.10 -21.95 9.59
C ALA A 229 -4.27 -23.19 9.26
N VAL A 230 -4.18 -23.53 7.98
CA VAL A 230 -3.25 -24.58 7.54
C VAL A 230 -1.80 -24.19 7.86
N LEU A 231 -0.96 -25.19 8.14
CA LEU A 231 0.46 -24.96 8.40
C LEU A 231 1.19 -24.84 7.06
N LYS A 232 1.84 -23.71 6.79
CA LYS A 232 2.58 -23.51 5.52
C LYS A 232 3.63 -24.61 5.25
N ASP A 233 4.22 -25.15 6.32
CA ASP A 233 5.31 -26.14 6.26
C ASP A 233 4.82 -27.55 5.85
N THR A 234 3.51 -27.75 5.68
CA THR A 234 2.97 -28.99 5.11
C THR A 234 2.97 -29.00 3.58
N PHE A 235 3.30 -27.88 2.95
CA PHE A 235 3.32 -27.73 1.49
C PHE A 235 4.74 -27.59 0.96
N GLU A 236 4.98 -28.09 -0.25
CA GLU A 236 6.23 -27.88 -0.95
C GLU A 236 6.37 -26.40 -1.36
N THR A 237 7.48 -25.77 -0.96
CA THR A 237 7.81 -24.39 -1.33
C THR A 237 8.57 -24.36 -2.65
N ASN A 238 8.16 -23.46 -3.54
CA ASN A 238 8.79 -23.18 -4.81
C ASN A 238 9.17 -21.70 -4.89
N GLU A 239 10.17 -21.36 -5.70
CA GLU A 239 10.64 -19.98 -5.81
C GLU A 239 10.92 -19.56 -7.27
N ILE A 240 10.75 -18.26 -7.52
CA ILE A 240 11.23 -17.56 -8.71
C ILE A 240 12.14 -16.43 -8.22
N ARG A 241 13.43 -16.51 -8.56
CA ARG A 241 14.42 -15.50 -8.19
C ARG A 241 14.51 -14.40 -9.24
N SER A 242 15.16 -13.29 -8.86
CA SER A 242 15.44 -12.17 -9.76
C SER A 242 14.18 -11.51 -10.32
N VAL A 243 13.14 -11.40 -9.48
CA VAL A 243 11.86 -10.78 -9.83
C VAL A 243 11.95 -9.27 -9.60
N LEU A 244 11.49 -8.48 -10.56
CA LEU A 244 11.32 -7.04 -10.41
C LEU A 244 9.83 -6.70 -10.45
N GLY A 245 9.39 -5.94 -9.47
CA GLY A 245 8.00 -5.58 -9.25
C GLY A 245 7.62 -4.23 -9.84
N TYR A 246 6.35 -3.90 -9.63
CA TYR A 246 5.73 -2.68 -10.11
C TYR A 246 6.45 -1.40 -9.65
N LEU A 247 7.00 -1.35 -8.44
CA LEU A 247 7.66 -0.14 -7.94
C LEU A 247 9.02 0.08 -8.60
N TYR A 248 9.70 -0.97 -9.07
CA TYR A 248 10.94 -0.83 -9.83
C TYR A 248 10.73 -0.08 -11.15
N ASP A 249 9.66 -0.37 -11.87
CA ASP A 249 9.33 0.32 -13.14
C ASP A 249 9.16 1.84 -12.97
N ARG A 250 8.87 2.30 -11.74
CA ARG A 250 8.70 3.72 -11.39
C ARG A 250 9.96 4.39 -10.88
N ALA A 251 10.94 3.59 -10.48
CA ALA A 251 12.19 4.04 -9.90
C ALA A 251 13.35 3.14 -10.36
N PRO A 252 13.59 3.00 -11.68
CA PRO A 252 14.59 2.08 -12.21
C PRO A 252 16.02 2.48 -11.85
N GLU A 253 16.24 3.71 -11.37
CA GLU A 253 17.52 4.16 -10.84
C GLU A 253 17.77 3.76 -9.38
N SER A 254 16.83 3.04 -8.75
CA SER A 254 16.98 2.57 -7.38
C SER A 254 18.09 1.54 -7.24
N ASP A 255 18.95 1.72 -6.23
CA ASP A 255 19.93 0.72 -5.82
C ASP A 255 19.21 -0.31 -4.93
N THR A 256 18.45 -1.19 -5.58
CA THR A 256 17.64 -2.23 -4.94
C THR A 256 18.03 -3.62 -5.44
N TYR A 257 17.80 -4.64 -4.61
CA TYR A 257 17.98 -6.02 -5.03
C TYR A 257 16.68 -6.58 -5.58
N PRO A 258 16.74 -7.37 -6.67
CA PRO A 258 15.59 -8.12 -7.14
C PRO A 258 14.96 -8.98 -6.04
N ASP A 259 13.65 -9.14 -6.13
CA ASP A 259 12.86 -9.95 -5.23
C ASP A 259 12.98 -11.45 -5.52
N THR A 260 12.54 -12.24 -4.54
CA THR A 260 12.25 -13.68 -4.71
C THR A 260 10.76 -13.89 -4.47
N LEU A 261 10.06 -14.41 -5.48
CA LEU A 261 8.67 -14.79 -5.37
C LEU A 261 8.61 -16.25 -4.93
N GLU A 262 8.24 -16.47 -3.67
CA GLU A 262 7.92 -17.81 -3.16
C GLU A 262 6.45 -18.14 -3.38
N TRP A 263 6.13 -19.39 -3.68
CA TRP A 263 4.76 -19.89 -3.68
C TRP A 263 4.71 -21.33 -3.17
N TYR A 264 3.56 -21.71 -2.62
CA TYR A 264 3.37 -23.03 -2.01
C TYR A 264 2.51 -23.90 -2.91
N ASN A 265 2.93 -25.15 -3.10
CA ASN A 265 2.19 -26.13 -3.87
C ASN A 265 1.00 -26.67 -3.06
N ILE A 266 -0.03 -25.84 -2.96
CA ILE A 266 -1.23 -26.12 -2.16
C ILE A 266 -2.25 -27.04 -2.87
N ASP A 267 -2.04 -27.30 -4.16
CA ASP A 267 -2.91 -28.10 -5.01
C ASP A 267 -2.12 -29.07 -5.93
N PRO A 268 -1.31 -29.98 -5.37
CA PRO A 268 -0.49 -30.89 -6.16
C PRO A 268 -1.33 -31.86 -7.00
N GLU A 269 -2.58 -32.14 -6.60
CA GLU A 269 -3.47 -33.09 -7.26
C GLU A 269 -4.54 -32.44 -8.15
N ASN A 270 -4.44 -31.12 -8.41
CA ASN A 270 -5.38 -30.35 -9.24
C ASN A 270 -6.85 -30.48 -8.78
N LYS A 271 -7.08 -30.41 -7.48
CA LYS A 271 -8.39 -30.44 -6.82
C LYS A 271 -9.01 -29.07 -6.62
N ILE A 272 -8.29 -28.00 -6.90
CA ILE A 272 -8.80 -26.62 -6.87
C ILE A 272 -9.15 -26.20 -8.28
N ARG A 273 -10.45 -26.01 -8.53
CA ARG A 273 -10.94 -25.45 -9.79
C ARG A 273 -10.96 -23.93 -9.68
N THR A 274 -10.30 -23.24 -10.61
CA THR A 274 -10.36 -21.77 -10.73
C THR A 274 -11.09 -21.36 -11.99
N VAL A 275 -12.17 -20.63 -11.84
CA VAL A 275 -12.92 -19.97 -12.91
C VAL A 275 -12.78 -18.47 -12.74
N MET A 276 -12.69 -17.73 -13.83
CA MET A 276 -12.72 -16.27 -13.83
C MET A 276 -13.94 -15.81 -14.61
N HIS A 277 -14.53 -14.70 -14.18
CA HIS A 277 -15.71 -14.16 -14.84
C HIS A 277 -15.49 -12.72 -15.25
N ASP A 278 -15.88 -12.42 -16.48
CA ASP A 278 -16.12 -11.05 -16.92
C ASP A 278 -17.54 -10.63 -16.54
N THR A 279 -17.81 -9.33 -16.53
CA THR A 279 -19.13 -8.78 -16.23
C THR A 279 -19.62 -7.82 -17.29
N ASP A 280 -20.84 -8.04 -17.79
CA ASP A 280 -21.49 -7.07 -18.67
C ASP A 280 -21.89 -5.79 -17.92
N LYS A 281 -22.45 -4.79 -18.61
CA LYS A 281 -22.89 -3.53 -17.99
C LYS A 281 -23.93 -3.68 -16.86
N ASN A 282 -24.58 -4.83 -16.75
CA ASN A 282 -25.56 -5.13 -15.73
C ASN A 282 -24.99 -6.03 -14.62
N GLY A 283 -23.73 -6.47 -14.70
CA GLY A 283 -23.13 -7.41 -13.75
C GLY A 283 -23.48 -8.87 -14.03
N LYS A 284 -23.88 -9.23 -15.26
CA LYS A 284 -24.06 -10.64 -15.66
C LYS A 284 -22.68 -11.27 -15.90
N LEU A 285 -22.45 -12.44 -15.29
CA LEU A 285 -21.19 -13.16 -15.39
C LEU A 285 -21.04 -13.88 -16.75
N THR A 286 -19.82 -13.88 -17.28
CA THR A 286 -19.41 -14.75 -18.39
C THR A 286 -18.09 -15.42 -18.07
N ASP A 287 -18.08 -16.74 -18.11
CA ASP A 287 -16.97 -17.56 -17.64
C ASP A 287 -15.85 -17.66 -18.67
N TYR A 288 -14.62 -17.67 -18.18
CA TYR A 288 -13.45 -18.16 -18.89
C TYR A 288 -12.53 -18.93 -17.96
N LYS A 289 -11.72 -19.79 -18.56
CA LYS A 289 -10.78 -20.62 -17.81
C LYS A 289 -9.74 -19.74 -17.14
N GLY A 290 -9.69 -19.79 -15.81
CA GLY A 290 -8.66 -19.16 -14.99
C GLY A 290 -7.56 -20.12 -14.57
N VAL A 291 -6.51 -19.56 -13.98
CA VAL A 291 -5.46 -20.29 -13.28
C VAL A 291 -5.18 -19.61 -11.94
N MET A 292 -4.95 -20.40 -10.90
CA MET A 292 -4.51 -19.87 -9.61
C MET A 292 -3.08 -19.31 -9.69
N TYR A 293 -2.17 -20.08 -10.30
CA TYR A 293 -0.79 -19.71 -10.53
C TYR A 293 -0.48 -19.65 -12.04
N ASP A 294 -0.27 -18.45 -12.59
CA ASP A 294 0.22 -18.26 -13.96
C ASP A 294 1.74 -18.36 -14.00
N ARG A 295 2.24 -19.60 -14.09
CA ARG A 295 3.68 -19.93 -14.09
C ARG A 295 4.49 -19.35 -15.27
N ARG A 296 3.84 -18.65 -16.21
CA ARG A 296 4.51 -17.91 -17.30
C ARG A 296 4.95 -16.51 -16.85
N LYS A 297 4.49 -16.04 -15.69
CA LYS A 297 4.79 -14.73 -15.13
C LYS A 297 5.87 -14.85 -14.05
N ALA A 298 6.79 -13.90 -14.03
CA ALA A 298 7.86 -13.77 -13.03
C ALA A 298 7.74 -12.43 -12.31
N ASN A 299 6.54 -12.12 -11.81
CA ASN A 299 6.18 -10.94 -11.02
C ASN A 299 4.85 -11.20 -10.30
N TYR A 300 4.24 -10.19 -9.66
CA TYR A 300 2.99 -10.35 -8.91
C TYR A 300 1.82 -10.93 -9.74
N LEU A 301 1.83 -10.76 -11.07
CA LEU A 301 0.84 -11.37 -11.96
C LEU A 301 0.92 -12.90 -12.02
N PHE A 302 1.90 -13.50 -11.33
CA PHE A 302 1.91 -14.93 -11.04
C PHE A 302 0.60 -15.39 -10.39
N PHE A 303 -0.02 -14.58 -9.54
CA PHE A 303 -1.33 -14.87 -8.97
C PHE A 303 -2.42 -14.39 -9.92
N PHE A 304 -3.23 -15.33 -10.43
CA PHE A 304 -4.36 -15.08 -11.33
C PHE A 304 -4.06 -14.40 -12.68
N GLY A 305 -2.81 -14.06 -13.02
CA GLY A 305 -2.45 -13.46 -14.31
C GLY A 305 -2.75 -11.96 -14.42
N SER A 306 -3.79 -11.48 -13.75
CA SER A 306 -4.24 -10.09 -13.64
C SER A 306 -5.32 -9.97 -12.57
N ASP A 307 -5.86 -8.77 -12.38
CA ASP A 307 -7.13 -8.60 -11.70
C ASP A 307 -8.29 -8.93 -12.65
N HIS A 308 -9.36 -9.51 -12.09
CA HIS A 308 -10.57 -9.93 -12.78
C HIS A 308 -11.79 -9.45 -11.99
N PRO A 309 -12.94 -9.18 -12.65
CA PRO A 309 -14.16 -8.79 -11.94
C PRO A 309 -14.56 -9.80 -10.86
N VAL A 310 -14.52 -11.09 -11.21
CA VAL A 310 -14.72 -12.19 -10.27
C VAL A 310 -13.70 -13.31 -10.51
N VAL A 311 -13.13 -13.82 -9.42
CA VAL A 311 -12.40 -15.10 -9.40
C VAL A 311 -13.16 -16.07 -8.49
N ASP A 312 -13.57 -17.21 -9.03
CA ASP A 312 -14.27 -18.29 -8.32
C ASP A 312 -13.35 -19.51 -8.18
N MET A 313 -12.97 -19.80 -6.95
CA MET A 313 -12.17 -20.97 -6.60
C MET A 313 -13.04 -21.98 -5.87
N THR A 314 -13.10 -23.21 -6.37
CA THR A 314 -13.81 -24.33 -5.73
C THR A 314 -12.82 -25.41 -5.30
N ASN A 315 -12.83 -25.77 -4.02
CA ASN A 315 -12.03 -26.86 -3.48
C ASN A 315 -12.83 -28.18 -3.52
N THR A 316 -12.50 -29.07 -4.44
CA THR A 316 -13.23 -30.34 -4.62
C THR A 316 -13.01 -31.34 -3.49
N GLU A 317 -12.00 -31.13 -2.64
CA GLU A 317 -11.76 -31.94 -1.43
C GLU A 317 -12.61 -31.46 -0.23
N ASN A 318 -13.20 -30.26 -0.33
CA ASN A 318 -14.05 -29.68 0.71
C ASN A 318 -15.42 -29.26 0.14
N PRO A 319 -16.19 -30.18 -0.48
CA PRO A 319 -17.41 -29.83 -1.21
C PRO A 319 -18.54 -29.28 -0.32
N ASN A 320 -18.50 -29.53 0.99
CA ASN A 320 -19.46 -29.03 1.98
C ASN A 320 -18.88 -27.90 2.84
N GLY A 321 -17.69 -27.40 2.49
CA GLY A 321 -17.07 -26.28 3.18
C GLY A 321 -17.81 -24.97 2.93
N LYS A 322 -17.58 -23.99 3.81
CA LYS A 322 -18.18 -22.66 3.69
C LYS A 322 -17.81 -21.99 2.37
N THR A 323 -18.71 -21.15 1.87
CA THR A 323 -18.45 -20.19 0.80
C THR A 323 -18.11 -18.83 1.41
N ILE A 324 -16.97 -18.26 1.04
CA ILE A 324 -16.59 -16.89 1.41
C ILE A 324 -16.54 -16.00 0.18
N VAL A 325 -17.14 -14.82 0.29
CA VAL A 325 -16.98 -13.74 -0.70
C VAL A 325 -16.02 -12.69 -0.13
N VAL A 326 -15.06 -12.26 -0.94
CA VAL A 326 -14.05 -11.26 -0.59
C VAL A 326 -14.17 -10.06 -1.52
N ILE A 327 -14.55 -8.88 -1.00
CA ILE A 327 -14.42 -7.60 -1.71
C ILE A 327 -12.99 -7.12 -1.54
N LYS A 328 -12.26 -7.01 -2.65
CA LYS A 328 -10.79 -6.95 -2.60
C LYS A 328 -10.17 -5.92 -3.53
N ASP A 329 -8.90 -5.63 -3.28
CA ASP A 329 -7.95 -5.16 -4.28
C ASP A 329 -6.89 -6.25 -4.56
N SER A 330 -5.84 -5.90 -5.31
CA SER A 330 -4.81 -6.84 -5.73
C SER A 330 -4.12 -7.58 -4.58
N TYR A 331 -4.10 -7.09 -3.32
CA TYR A 331 -3.51 -7.80 -2.17
C TYR A 331 -4.16 -9.16 -1.88
N ALA A 332 -5.44 -9.35 -2.23
CA ALA A 332 -6.10 -10.64 -2.01
C ALA A 332 -5.60 -11.73 -2.97
N ASN A 333 -4.92 -11.38 -4.07
CA ASN A 333 -4.53 -12.35 -5.09
C ASN A 333 -3.55 -13.39 -4.53
N VAL A 334 -2.58 -12.97 -3.71
CA VAL A 334 -1.63 -13.87 -3.02
C VAL A 334 -2.20 -14.52 -1.74
N PHE A 335 -3.28 -13.95 -1.19
CA PHE A 335 -3.97 -14.48 0.00
C PHE A 335 -4.93 -15.63 -0.33
N ALA A 336 -5.61 -15.55 -1.48
CA ALA A 336 -6.65 -16.49 -1.87
C ALA A 336 -6.20 -17.96 -1.95
N PRO A 337 -4.96 -18.29 -2.39
CA PRO A 337 -4.42 -19.64 -2.29
C PRO A 337 -4.46 -20.22 -0.86
N TRP A 338 -4.12 -19.42 0.15
CA TRP A 338 -4.23 -19.88 1.54
C TRP A 338 -5.69 -20.08 1.95
N LEU A 339 -6.54 -19.12 1.58
CA LEU A 339 -7.95 -19.13 1.94
C LEU A 339 -8.69 -20.36 1.40
N ILE A 340 -8.46 -20.75 0.15
CA ILE A 340 -9.17 -21.88 -0.47
C ILE A 340 -8.85 -23.24 0.19
N LYS A 341 -7.76 -23.34 0.97
CA LYS A 341 -7.49 -24.54 1.76
C LYS A 341 -8.39 -24.67 3.00
N SER A 342 -8.97 -23.57 3.49
CA SER A 342 -9.90 -23.56 4.64
C SER A 342 -11.38 -23.47 4.24
N TYR A 343 -11.68 -23.15 2.99
CA TYR A 343 -13.05 -22.95 2.49
C TYR A 343 -13.39 -23.96 1.39
N GLY A 344 -14.68 -24.23 1.20
CA GLY A 344 -15.18 -25.03 0.07
C GLY A 344 -15.19 -24.22 -1.22
N ARG A 345 -15.50 -22.93 -1.12
CA ARG A 345 -15.51 -21.99 -2.24
C ARG A 345 -15.03 -20.60 -1.79
N VAL A 346 -14.18 -19.97 -2.60
CA VAL A 346 -13.69 -18.60 -2.40
C VAL A 346 -14.04 -17.79 -3.63
N ILE A 347 -14.77 -16.70 -3.43
CA ILE A 347 -15.16 -15.75 -4.48
C ILE A 347 -14.46 -14.42 -4.22
N LEU A 348 -13.56 -14.01 -5.11
CA LEU A 348 -12.92 -12.70 -5.06
C LEU A 348 -13.65 -11.75 -5.99
N ILE A 349 -14.01 -10.56 -5.52
CA ILE A 349 -14.71 -9.54 -6.31
C ILE A 349 -13.91 -8.25 -6.26
N ASP A 350 -13.49 -7.78 -7.44
CA ASP A 350 -12.77 -6.53 -7.58
C ASP A 350 -13.74 -5.39 -7.91
N PRO A 351 -14.00 -4.45 -6.98
CA PRO A 351 -14.98 -3.39 -7.17
C PRO A 351 -14.56 -2.39 -8.26
N ARG A 352 -13.29 -2.41 -8.70
CA ARG A 352 -12.80 -1.56 -9.78
C ARG A 352 -13.29 -2.00 -11.16
N ILE A 353 -13.61 -3.28 -11.30
CA ILE A 353 -13.93 -3.91 -12.59
C ILE A 353 -15.33 -4.56 -12.57
N TYR A 354 -15.78 -5.03 -11.40
CA TYR A 354 -17.12 -5.59 -11.22
C TYR A 354 -18.21 -4.52 -11.35
N THR A 355 -19.20 -4.78 -12.20
CA THR A 355 -20.29 -3.85 -12.52
C THR A 355 -21.63 -4.20 -11.88
N GLY A 356 -21.72 -5.33 -11.17
CA GLY A 356 -22.93 -5.78 -10.51
C GLY A 356 -23.17 -5.13 -9.14
N THR A 357 -24.26 -5.54 -8.49
CA THR A 357 -24.69 -5.03 -7.18
C THR A 357 -24.48 -6.07 -6.08
N MET A 358 -24.51 -5.62 -4.82
CA MET A 358 -24.47 -6.51 -3.66
C MET A 358 -25.55 -7.61 -3.69
N ASP A 359 -26.77 -7.28 -4.15
CA ASP A 359 -27.87 -8.26 -4.22
C ASP A 359 -27.54 -9.39 -5.21
N LYS A 360 -26.87 -9.06 -6.33
CA LYS A 360 -26.40 -10.06 -7.28
C LYS A 360 -25.33 -10.96 -6.69
N ILE A 361 -24.39 -10.38 -5.93
CA ILE A 361 -23.35 -11.13 -5.23
C ILE A 361 -24.00 -12.16 -4.29
N ILE A 362 -24.96 -11.72 -3.48
CA ILE A 362 -25.66 -12.59 -2.53
C ILE A 362 -26.44 -13.68 -3.25
N SER A 363 -27.22 -13.34 -4.29
CA SER A 363 -28.03 -14.31 -5.01
C SER A 363 -27.22 -15.32 -5.81
N GLU A 364 -26.12 -14.89 -6.43
CA GLU A 364 -25.29 -15.73 -7.31
C GLU A 364 -24.38 -16.67 -6.51
N PHE A 365 -23.79 -16.17 -5.42
CA PHE A 365 -22.75 -16.90 -4.69
C PHE A 365 -23.22 -17.49 -3.36
N SER A 366 -24.32 -17.01 -2.79
CA SER A 366 -24.87 -17.49 -1.50
C SER A 366 -23.79 -17.63 -0.41
N PRO A 367 -23.07 -16.55 -0.05
CA PRO A 367 -21.96 -16.64 0.89
C PRO A 367 -22.42 -17.03 2.30
N ASP A 368 -21.60 -17.81 3.01
CA ASP A 368 -21.72 -18.04 4.45
C ASP A 368 -21.00 -16.93 5.24
N GLU A 369 -19.90 -16.44 4.67
CA GLU A 369 -19.04 -15.42 5.27
C GLU A 369 -18.62 -14.39 4.21
N PHE A 370 -18.35 -13.18 4.68
CA PHE A 370 -18.00 -12.05 3.83
C PHE A 370 -16.78 -11.32 4.40
N LEU A 371 -15.81 -11.00 3.56
CA LEU A 371 -14.59 -10.31 3.95
C LEU A 371 -14.39 -9.08 3.04
N VAL A 372 -14.24 -7.91 3.65
CA VAL A 372 -13.72 -6.74 2.94
C VAL A 372 -12.22 -6.66 3.25
N MET A 373 -11.38 -6.83 2.24
CA MET A 373 -9.93 -6.96 2.40
C MET A 373 -9.21 -6.00 1.47
N ASN A 374 -8.51 -5.03 2.04
CA ASN A 374 -7.78 -4.04 1.27
C ASN A 374 -6.44 -3.68 1.89
N TYR A 375 -5.49 -3.24 1.07
CA TYR A 375 -4.32 -2.54 1.60
C TYR A 375 -4.67 -1.08 1.93
N ILE A 376 -3.93 -0.53 2.89
CA ILE A 376 -4.31 0.73 3.55
C ILE A 376 -4.43 1.94 2.61
N PHE A 377 -3.73 2.00 1.47
CA PHE A 377 -3.82 3.17 0.59
C PHE A 377 -5.20 3.31 -0.07
N THR A 378 -5.96 2.22 -0.20
CA THR A 378 -7.36 2.29 -0.67
C THR A 378 -8.23 3.22 0.17
N THR A 379 -7.86 3.44 1.44
CA THR A 379 -8.58 4.32 2.36
C THR A 379 -8.18 5.79 2.22
N SER A 380 -7.30 6.12 1.25
CA SER A 380 -6.89 7.48 0.94
C SER A 380 -7.35 7.94 -0.46
N PHE A 381 -7.82 7.01 -1.30
CA PHE A 381 -8.21 7.29 -2.68
C PHE A 381 -9.73 7.43 -2.82
N LYS A 382 -10.19 8.64 -3.19
CA LYS A 382 -11.62 8.92 -3.40
C LYS A 382 -12.23 7.96 -4.42
N ASP A 383 -11.58 7.78 -5.57
CA ASP A 383 -12.11 6.97 -6.67
C ASP A 383 -12.33 5.52 -6.25
N TYR A 384 -11.44 4.98 -5.41
CA TYR A 384 -11.60 3.63 -4.86
C TYR A 384 -12.77 3.55 -3.87
N THR A 385 -12.86 4.50 -2.93
CA THR A 385 -13.97 4.54 -1.97
C THR A 385 -15.33 4.73 -2.65
N ASP A 386 -15.38 5.50 -3.74
CA ASP A 386 -16.61 5.69 -4.53
C ASP A 386 -17.05 4.38 -5.22
N LEU A 387 -16.10 3.58 -5.72
CA LEU A 387 -16.39 2.28 -6.33
C LEU A 387 -16.92 1.27 -5.31
N MET A 388 -16.34 1.24 -4.11
CA MET A 388 -16.86 0.45 -2.98
C MET A 388 -18.29 0.84 -2.64
N LEU A 389 -18.55 2.14 -2.48
CA LEU A 389 -19.90 2.66 -2.22
C LEU A 389 -20.88 2.30 -3.35
N LYS A 390 -20.47 2.42 -4.61
CA LYS A 390 -21.30 2.07 -5.77
C LYS A 390 -21.64 0.58 -5.78
N GLY A 391 -20.66 -0.30 -5.54
CA GLY A 391 -20.89 -1.75 -5.50
C GLY A 391 -21.74 -2.20 -4.30
N ALA A 392 -21.75 -1.41 -3.22
CA ALA A 392 -22.64 -1.62 -2.09
C ALA A 392 -24.11 -1.25 -2.40
N VAL A 393 -24.40 -0.40 -3.39
CA VAL A 393 -25.76 0.08 -3.73
C VAL A 393 -26.49 -0.85 -4.69
#